data_AF-A0A937ASF7-F1
#
_entry.id   AF-A0A937ASF7-F1
#
_cell.length_a   1.000
_cell.length_b   1.000
_cell.length_c   1.000
_cell.angle_alpha   90.00
_cell.angle_beta   90.00
_cell.angle_gamma   90.00
#
_symmetry.space_group_name_H-M   'P 1'
#
loop_
_entity.id
_entity.type
_entity.pdbx_description
1 polymer ?
#
loop_
_entity_poly.entity_id
_entity_poly.type
_entity_poly.pdbx_seq_one_letter_code
_entity_poly.pdbx_strand_id
1 'polypeptide(L)'
;YEPDPFAALDLDRHRLSLDDADHARFASVQKAIVEGEIDPAFARYRLARLGLDRALEVEGIDRIEPEVLQVPADPEPAPQEAPSEEAGSASSGDDSIEASAEPVDGMPGEEELPAAPPNIPETQTGPADEGPAPPFADDPNIIRVGGGNSSARRGGGRPLTPAEQIRVANFQSTLNAIRALEPNNRELSQVSPPGWVPGERDVARVREELGRARARAAGETSAIPIGPYARESTPARSSGRNFSVEERREVDRIGNQYGCHTCGATAPGSRLGHWVPDHQPPSGLNMPGGRQRLFPQCLSCSYQQGGEVRQQQKSNGGDK
;
A
#
# COMPACT_ATOMS: atom_id res chain seq x y z
N TYR A 1 -8.14 -39.04 8.90
CA TYR A 1 -7.54 -37.80 9.44
C TYR A 1 -6.69 -38.25 10.60
N GLU A 2 -5.38 -38.42 10.39
CA GLU A 2 -4.47 -38.64 11.50
C GLU A 2 -4.38 -37.32 12.28
N PRO A 3 -4.63 -37.30 13.59
CA PRO A 3 -4.46 -36.08 14.37
C PRO A 3 -2.99 -35.66 14.31
N ASP A 4 -2.78 -34.40 13.94
CA ASP A 4 -1.48 -33.76 13.86
C ASP A 4 -0.70 -34.02 15.18
N PRO A 5 0.54 -34.57 15.13
CA PRO A 5 1.35 -34.86 16.32
C PRO A 5 1.69 -33.62 17.17
N PHE A 6 1.27 -32.43 16.73
CA PHE A 6 1.45 -31.18 17.44
C PHE A 6 0.66 -31.05 18.75
N ALA A 7 -0.44 -31.80 18.93
CA ALA A 7 -1.28 -31.69 20.14
C ALA A 7 -0.56 -32.10 21.44
N ALA A 8 0.51 -32.90 21.35
CA ALA A 8 1.25 -33.39 22.52
C ALA A 8 2.63 -32.72 22.73
N LEU A 9 3.22 -32.12 21.70
CA LEU A 9 4.63 -31.71 21.71
C LEU A 9 4.90 -30.28 22.21
N ASP A 10 3.86 -29.46 22.42
CA ASP A 10 4.02 -28.04 22.79
C ASP A 10 3.81 -27.75 24.30
N LEU A 11 3.22 -28.68 25.05
CA LEU A 11 2.94 -28.50 26.48
C LEU A 11 4.21 -28.53 27.35
N ASP A 12 5.13 -29.45 27.08
CA ASP A 12 6.34 -29.58 27.90
C ASP A 12 7.38 -28.48 27.63
N ARG A 13 7.35 -27.87 26.43
CA ARG A 13 8.28 -26.78 26.08
C ARG A 13 7.86 -25.43 26.64
N HIS A 14 6.56 -25.22 26.84
CA HIS A 14 6.00 -23.97 27.40
C HIS A 14 5.68 -24.02 28.90
N ARG A 15 5.91 -25.16 29.56
CA ARG A 15 5.66 -25.32 31.01
C ARG A 15 6.53 -24.46 31.92
N LEU A 16 7.57 -23.81 31.39
CA LEU A 16 8.54 -23.03 32.17
C LEU A 16 8.29 -21.51 32.19
N SER A 17 7.21 -20.97 31.61
CA SER A 17 6.99 -19.52 31.61
C SER A 17 5.55 -19.03 31.70
N LEU A 18 4.56 -19.90 31.90
CA LEU A 18 3.16 -19.49 32.07
C LEU A 18 2.77 -19.57 33.55
N ASP A 19 2.06 -18.55 34.03
CA ASP A 19 1.39 -18.64 35.33
C ASP A 19 0.19 -19.60 35.25
N ASP A 20 -0.35 -19.98 36.41
CA ASP A 20 -1.46 -20.95 36.49
C ASP A 20 -2.71 -20.49 35.72
N ALA A 21 -2.94 -19.18 35.65
CA ALA A 21 -4.08 -18.61 34.93
C ALA A 21 -3.90 -18.74 33.40
N ASP A 22 -2.70 -18.47 32.89
CA ASP A 22 -2.39 -18.64 31.47
C ASP A 22 -2.35 -20.09 31.04
N HIS A 23 -1.84 -20.98 31.90
CA HIS A 23 -1.89 -22.42 31.65
C HIS A 23 -3.34 -22.92 31.53
N ALA A 24 -4.24 -22.47 32.42
CA ALA A 24 -5.66 -22.83 32.36
C ALA A 24 -6.36 -22.30 31.10
N ARG A 25 -6.03 -21.08 30.67
CA ARG A 25 -6.54 -20.50 29.41
C ARG A 25 -6.04 -21.27 28.20
N PHE A 26 -4.74 -21.59 28.14
CA PHE A 26 -4.16 -22.36 27.05
C PHE A 26 -4.79 -23.76 26.95
N ALA A 27 -4.93 -24.46 28.07
CA ALA A 27 -5.58 -25.77 28.11
C ALA A 27 -7.03 -25.72 27.61
N SER A 28 -7.76 -24.66 27.94
CA SER A 28 -9.13 -24.44 27.47
C SER A 28 -9.22 -24.16 25.97
N VAL A 29 -8.28 -23.39 25.42
CA VAL A 29 -8.19 -23.14 23.96
C VAL A 29 -7.83 -24.42 23.20
N GLN A 30 -6.88 -25.21 23.71
CA GLN A 30 -6.52 -26.51 23.10
C GLN A 30 -7.71 -27.46 23.09
N LYS A 31 -8.47 -27.53 24.20
CA LYS A 31 -9.71 -28.31 24.27
C LYS A 31 -10.72 -27.89 23.20
N ALA A 32 -10.97 -26.59 23.06
CA ALA A 32 -11.91 -26.05 22.06
C ALA A 32 -11.45 -26.30 20.61
N ILE A 33 -10.14 -26.34 20.34
CA ILE A 33 -9.60 -26.72 19.03
C ILE A 33 -9.85 -28.22 18.75
N VAL A 34 -9.58 -29.09 19.72
CA VAL A 34 -9.79 -30.54 19.59
C VAL A 34 -11.27 -30.89 19.41
N GLU A 35 -12.16 -30.16 20.09
CA GLU A 35 -13.62 -30.31 19.97
C GLU A 35 -14.17 -29.68 18.67
N GLY A 36 -13.34 -28.98 17.89
CA GLY A 36 -13.72 -28.34 16.63
C GLY A 36 -14.56 -27.08 16.80
N GLU A 37 -14.62 -26.53 18.01
CA GLU A 37 -15.39 -25.33 18.35
C GLU A 37 -14.69 -24.04 17.90
N ILE A 38 -13.36 -24.08 17.75
CA ILE A 38 -12.55 -22.93 17.36
C ILE A 38 -11.60 -23.31 16.24
N ASP A 39 -11.54 -22.48 15.21
CA ASP A 39 -10.56 -22.60 14.12
C ASP A 39 -9.12 -22.45 14.65
N PRO A 40 -8.20 -23.39 14.32
CA PRO A 40 -6.82 -23.35 14.81
C PRO A 40 -6.06 -22.07 14.42
N ALA A 41 -6.31 -21.46 13.27
CA ALA A 41 -5.63 -20.24 12.86
C ALA A 41 -6.13 -19.03 13.67
N PHE A 42 -7.43 -18.97 13.95
CA PHE A 42 -8.01 -17.95 14.83
C PHE A 42 -7.50 -18.07 16.27
N ALA A 43 -7.39 -19.29 16.80
CA ALA A 43 -6.82 -19.53 18.13
C ALA A 43 -5.35 -19.08 18.22
N ARG A 44 -4.53 -19.37 17.19
CA ARG A 44 -3.14 -18.92 17.11
C ARG A 44 -3.03 -17.40 17.11
N TYR A 45 -3.86 -16.71 16.33
CA TYR A 45 -3.89 -15.25 16.30
C TYR A 45 -4.21 -14.66 17.67
N ARG A 46 -5.23 -15.20 18.35
CA ARG A 46 -5.66 -14.72 19.67
C ARG A 46 -4.59 -14.92 20.74
N LEU A 47 -3.91 -16.06 20.75
CA LEU A 47 -2.81 -16.34 21.68
C LEU A 47 -1.59 -15.47 21.39
N ALA A 48 -1.22 -15.28 20.12
CA ALA A 48 -0.12 -14.38 19.74
C ALA A 48 -0.39 -12.93 20.18
N ARG A 49 -1.64 -12.48 20.06
CA ARG A 49 -2.05 -11.14 20.50
C ARG A 49 -2.00 -10.98 22.03
N LEU A 50 -2.42 -11.98 22.79
CA LEU A 50 -2.28 -11.98 24.24
C LEU A 50 -0.81 -11.93 24.70
N GLY A 51 0.07 -12.67 24.02
CA GLY A 51 1.51 -12.61 24.28
C GLY A 51 2.12 -11.24 23.97
N LEU A 52 1.69 -10.60 22.89
CA LEU A 52 2.09 -9.23 22.54
C LEU A 52 1.60 -8.22 23.60
N ASP A 53 0.33 -8.30 24.00
CA ASP A 53 -0.26 -7.40 24.99
C ASP A 53 0.48 -7.50 26.34
N ARG A 54 0.84 -8.70 26.78
CA ARG A 54 1.60 -8.90 28.02
C ARG A 54 3.05 -8.41 27.90
N ALA A 55 3.67 -8.57 26.73
CA ALA A 55 5.00 -8.01 26.47
C ALA A 55 4.97 -6.47 26.55
N LEU A 56 3.90 -5.84 26.05
CA LEU A 56 3.72 -4.39 26.15
C LEU A 56 3.49 -3.94 27.60
N GLU A 57 2.70 -4.69 28.37
CA GLU A 57 2.45 -4.42 29.80
C GLU A 57 3.73 -4.53 30.64
N VAL A 58 4.57 -5.55 30.41
CA VAL A 58 5.87 -5.71 31.10
C VAL A 58 6.82 -4.56 30.79
N GLU A 59 6.78 -4.02 29.58
CA GLU A 59 7.59 -2.88 29.16
C GLU A 59 7.00 -1.53 29.62
N GLY A 60 5.90 -1.54 30.38
CA GLY A 60 5.23 -0.34 30.88
C GLY A 60 4.65 0.54 29.76
N ILE A 61 4.37 -0.06 28.59
CA ILE A 61 3.78 0.63 27.46
C ILE A 61 2.27 0.57 27.63
N ASP A 62 1.70 1.67 28.15
CA ASP A 62 0.26 1.83 28.27
C ASP A 62 -0.40 1.67 26.89
N ARG A 63 -1.51 0.94 26.87
CA ARG A 63 -2.33 0.80 25.67
C ARG A 63 -2.77 2.21 25.24
N ILE A 64 -2.58 2.52 23.96
CA ILE A 64 -3.36 3.59 23.33
C ILE A 64 -4.79 3.04 23.23
N GLU A 65 -5.58 3.26 24.28
CA GLU A 65 -7.02 3.11 24.17
C GLU A 65 -7.49 4.01 23.02
N PRO A 66 -8.31 3.52 22.08
CA PRO A 66 -8.91 4.41 21.10
C PRO A 66 -9.80 5.37 21.88
N GLU A 67 -9.30 6.59 22.06
CA GLU A 67 -10.04 7.68 22.66
C GLU A 67 -11.35 7.80 21.88
N VAL A 68 -12.45 7.47 22.56
CA VAL A 68 -13.79 7.62 22.01
C VAL A 68 -13.93 9.10 21.69
N LEU A 69 -13.92 9.40 20.40
CA LEU A 69 -14.06 10.73 19.83
C LEU A 69 -15.46 11.25 20.22
N GLN A 70 -15.58 11.80 21.43
CA GLN A 70 -16.73 12.60 21.83
C GLN A 70 -16.62 13.91 21.08
N VAL A 71 -17.38 14.02 19.99
CA VAL A 71 -17.58 15.26 19.24
C VAL A 71 -18.13 16.31 20.22
N PRO A 72 -17.41 17.40 20.50
CA PRO A 72 -17.97 18.50 21.28
C PRO A 72 -19.05 19.18 20.45
N ALA A 73 -20.21 19.41 21.05
CA ALA A 73 -21.23 20.29 20.49
C ALA A 73 -20.69 21.74 20.42
N ASP A 74 -20.96 22.41 19.29
CA ASP A 74 -20.54 23.78 18.99
C ASP A 74 -20.83 24.76 20.14
N PRO A 75 -19.86 25.59 20.56
CA PRO A 75 -20.16 26.74 21.40
C PRO A 75 -20.71 27.92 20.57
N GLU A 76 -21.77 28.55 21.07
CA GLU A 76 -22.31 29.82 20.59
C GLU A 76 -21.23 30.93 20.50
N PRO A 77 -21.32 31.84 19.52
CA PRO A 77 -20.37 32.93 19.36
C PRO A 77 -20.65 34.08 20.34
N ALA A 78 -19.66 34.41 21.17
CA ALA A 78 -19.63 35.64 21.98
C ALA A 78 -19.20 36.87 21.13
N PRO A 79 -19.61 38.09 21.52
CA PRO A 79 -19.55 39.27 20.67
C PRO A 79 -18.16 39.93 20.62
N GLN A 80 -17.95 40.63 19.50
CA GLN A 80 -16.75 41.37 19.12
C GLN A 80 -16.57 42.64 19.96
N GLU A 81 -15.35 42.86 20.46
CA GLU A 81 -14.86 44.19 20.84
C GLU A 81 -13.63 44.55 19.98
N ALA A 82 -13.66 45.78 19.46
CA ALA A 82 -12.64 46.39 18.61
C ALA A 82 -11.90 47.49 19.42
N PRO A 83 -10.93 48.23 18.84
CA PRO A 83 -9.53 48.18 19.25
C PRO A 83 -9.07 49.44 20.00
N SER A 84 -7.97 49.32 20.75
CA SER A 84 -7.23 50.46 21.29
C SER A 84 -5.84 50.52 20.67
N GLU A 85 -5.63 51.56 19.86
CA GLU A 85 -4.34 52.08 19.40
C GLU A 85 -3.57 52.72 20.57
N GLU A 86 -2.24 52.58 20.59
CA GLU A 86 -1.20 53.60 20.93
C GLU A 86 0.16 52.89 20.76
N ALA A 87 0.92 53.15 19.69
CA ALA A 87 1.89 54.24 19.51
C ALA A 87 3.15 54.12 20.38
N GLY A 88 4.32 53.94 19.75
CA GLY A 88 5.59 54.42 20.31
C GLY A 88 6.88 53.65 20.03
N SER A 89 7.68 54.19 19.09
CA SER A 89 9.13 54.44 19.21
C SER A 89 10.18 53.38 18.84
N ALA A 90 10.68 53.53 17.59
CA ALA A 90 12.08 53.67 17.13
C ALA A 90 13.28 53.04 17.89
N SER A 91 14.09 52.26 17.15
CA SER A 91 15.55 52.47 16.92
C SER A 91 16.06 51.36 15.96
N SER A 92 16.36 51.66 14.69
CA SER A 92 17.71 51.88 14.12
C SER A 92 18.73 50.77 14.39
N GLY A 93 19.17 50.10 13.32
CA GLY A 93 20.26 49.13 13.34
C GLY A 93 20.47 48.52 11.96
N ASP A 94 21.02 49.33 11.06
CA ASP A 94 21.61 48.89 9.78
C ASP A 94 22.74 47.90 10.02
N ASP A 95 22.77 46.80 9.26
CA ASP A 95 24.04 46.19 8.88
C ASP A 95 23.90 45.53 7.50
N SER A 96 24.47 46.23 6.53
CA SER A 96 24.64 45.84 5.14
C SER A 96 25.71 44.76 5.04
N ILE A 97 25.37 43.60 4.48
CA ILE A 97 26.36 42.65 3.96
C ILE A 97 26.26 42.67 2.44
N GLU A 98 27.19 43.40 1.83
CA GLU A 98 27.55 43.27 0.42
C GLU A 98 28.11 41.87 0.16
N ALA A 99 27.46 41.11 -0.72
CA ALA A 99 28.07 39.95 -1.35
C ALA A 99 27.96 40.13 -2.87
N SER A 100 29.12 40.42 -3.46
CA SER A 100 29.39 40.55 -4.88
C SER A 100 28.92 39.33 -5.67
N ALA A 101 27.99 39.52 -6.60
CA ALA A 101 27.67 38.56 -7.64
C ALA A 101 28.44 38.93 -8.91
N GLU A 102 29.34 38.04 -9.34
CA GLU A 102 30.01 38.14 -10.64
C GLU A 102 29.05 37.73 -11.78
N PRO A 103 29.12 38.39 -12.95
CA PRO A 103 28.29 38.05 -14.10
C PRO A 103 28.86 36.83 -14.83
N VAL A 104 28.12 35.72 -14.83
CA VAL A 104 28.36 34.60 -15.73
C VAL A 104 27.62 34.84 -17.04
N ASP A 105 28.42 35.25 -18.03
CA ASP A 105 28.13 35.25 -19.46
C ASP A 105 27.96 33.81 -19.96
N GLY A 106 26.92 33.54 -20.77
CA GLY A 106 26.82 32.30 -21.53
C GLY A 106 25.43 31.66 -21.59
N MET A 107 24.52 32.28 -22.34
CA MET A 107 23.33 31.57 -22.87
C MET A 107 23.69 30.89 -24.19
N PRO A 108 23.45 29.57 -24.35
CA PRO A 108 23.29 28.98 -25.67
C PRO A 108 21.82 28.67 -25.97
N GLY A 109 21.38 29.17 -27.13
CA GLY A 109 20.49 28.46 -28.05
C GLY A 109 19.04 28.26 -27.64
N GLU A 110 18.18 29.17 -28.11
CA GLU A 110 16.75 28.90 -28.27
C GLU A 110 16.58 27.78 -29.31
N GLU A 111 16.21 26.57 -28.87
CA GLU A 111 15.72 25.52 -29.76
C GLU A 111 14.27 25.80 -30.13
N GLU A 112 14.07 25.92 -31.44
CA GLU A 112 12.84 26.19 -32.17
C GLU A 112 11.77 25.13 -31.88
N LEU A 113 10.68 25.55 -31.22
CA LEU A 113 9.50 24.72 -30.98
C LEU A 113 8.80 24.40 -32.31
N PRO A 114 8.48 23.12 -32.62
CA PRO A 114 7.77 22.78 -33.83
C PRO A 114 6.31 23.25 -33.81
N ALA A 115 5.89 23.77 -34.96
CA ALA A 115 4.58 24.36 -35.23
C ALA A 115 3.39 23.46 -34.85
N ALA A 116 2.34 24.10 -34.33
CA ALA A 116 1.05 23.50 -34.03
C ALA A 116 0.41 22.89 -35.30
N PRO A 117 -0.27 21.73 -35.19
CA PRO A 117 -0.98 21.12 -36.31
C PRO A 117 -2.21 21.95 -36.74
N PRO A 118 -2.58 21.89 -38.04
CA PRO A 118 -3.67 22.69 -38.58
C PRO A 118 -5.05 22.29 -38.04
N ASN A 119 -5.87 23.33 -37.85
CA ASN A 119 -7.30 23.27 -37.54
C ASN A 119 -8.04 22.27 -38.44
N ILE A 120 -8.69 21.28 -37.83
CA ILE A 120 -9.61 20.36 -38.49
C ILE A 120 -10.99 21.03 -38.47
N PRO A 121 -11.71 21.14 -39.61
CA PRO A 121 -13.03 21.78 -39.63
C PRO A 121 -14.07 20.93 -38.89
N GLU A 122 -14.86 21.61 -38.05
CA GLU A 122 -16.03 21.09 -37.34
C GLU A 122 -16.99 20.38 -38.31
N THR A 123 -17.21 19.09 -38.08
CA THR A 123 -18.30 18.35 -38.70
C THR A 123 -19.62 18.73 -38.04
N GLN A 124 -20.46 19.40 -38.83
CA GLN A 124 -21.86 19.70 -38.51
C GLN A 124 -22.60 18.41 -38.13
N THR A 125 -23.13 18.37 -36.91
CA THR A 125 -24.11 17.40 -36.47
C THR A 125 -25.50 17.89 -36.93
N GLY A 126 -26.15 17.12 -37.79
CA GLY A 126 -27.52 17.39 -38.24
C GLY A 126 -28.55 17.10 -37.14
N PRO A 127 -29.77 17.66 -37.24
CA PRO A 127 -30.79 17.58 -36.21
C PRO A 127 -31.51 16.23 -36.16
N ALA A 128 -32.09 16.00 -34.98
CA ALA A 128 -32.74 14.80 -34.48
C ALA A 128 -33.87 14.22 -35.34
N ASP A 129 -33.92 12.89 -35.39
CA ASP A 129 -35.09 12.11 -35.76
C ASP A 129 -35.85 11.73 -34.47
N GLU A 130 -36.81 12.58 -34.08
CA GLU A 130 -37.76 12.30 -33.01
C GLU A 130 -38.89 11.42 -33.56
N GLY A 131 -38.79 10.11 -33.31
CA GLY A 131 -39.87 9.17 -33.54
C GLY A 131 -41.07 9.44 -32.61
N PRO A 132 -42.32 9.21 -33.07
CA PRO A 132 -43.52 9.57 -32.34
C PRO A 132 -43.69 8.74 -31.05
N ALA A 133 -44.04 9.45 -29.98
CA ALA A 133 -44.41 8.87 -28.69
C ALA A 133 -45.65 7.95 -28.82
N PRO A 134 -45.67 6.78 -28.16
CA PRO A 134 -46.87 5.95 -28.11
C PRO A 134 -47.97 6.64 -27.27
N PRO A 135 -49.24 6.62 -27.71
CA PRO A 135 -50.35 7.11 -26.91
C PRO A 135 -50.64 6.15 -25.75
N PHE A 136 -51.28 6.67 -24.70
CA PHE A 136 -51.75 5.98 -23.49
C PHE A 136 -50.79 5.97 -22.28
N ALA A 137 -50.59 7.16 -21.71
CA ALA A 137 -50.06 7.31 -20.36
C ALA A 137 -50.81 8.42 -19.60
N ASP A 138 -52.13 8.29 -19.45
CA ASP A 138 -52.92 9.12 -18.51
C ASP A 138 -54.16 8.34 -18.02
N ASP A 139 -53.97 7.49 -17.01
CA ASP A 139 -55.08 7.07 -16.12
C ASP A 139 -54.59 7.07 -14.67
N PRO A 140 -54.97 8.08 -13.85
CA PRO A 140 -54.52 8.20 -12.47
C PRO A 140 -55.25 7.27 -11.48
N ASN A 141 -56.09 6.32 -11.92
CA ASN A 141 -56.89 5.48 -11.01
C ASN A 141 -56.65 3.96 -11.07
N ILE A 142 -55.58 3.48 -11.71
CA ILE A 142 -55.25 2.05 -11.69
C ILE A 142 -54.27 1.72 -10.55
N ILE A 143 -54.82 1.28 -9.41
CA ILE A 143 -54.07 0.54 -8.39
C ILE A 143 -53.82 -0.87 -8.94
N ARG A 144 -52.67 -1.08 -9.59
CA ARG A 144 -52.17 -2.43 -9.91
C ARG A 144 -51.64 -3.12 -8.66
N VAL A 145 -52.52 -3.85 -7.97
CA VAL A 145 -52.11 -4.89 -7.01
C VAL A 145 -51.68 -6.13 -7.82
N GLY A 146 -50.44 -6.12 -8.29
CA GLY A 146 -49.84 -7.23 -9.04
C GLY A 146 -48.88 -8.00 -8.16
N GLY A 147 -49.33 -9.12 -7.59
CA GLY A 147 -48.47 -10.11 -6.94
C GLY A 147 -47.39 -10.59 -7.90
N GLY A 148 -46.16 -10.11 -7.68
CA GLY A 148 -45.00 -10.45 -8.49
C GLY A 148 -44.43 -11.79 -8.05
N ASN A 149 -44.76 -12.84 -8.79
CA ASN A 149 -44.03 -14.10 -8.83
C ASN A 149 -42.51 -13.82 -8.85
N SER A 150 -41.83 -14.13 -7.75
CA SER A 150 -40.39 -14.18 -7.65
C SER A 150 -39.86 -15.42 -8.37
N SER A 151 -40.20 -15.55 -9.65
CA SER A 151 -39.56 -16.51 -10.53
C SER A 151 -38.11 -16.07 -10.64
N ALA A 152 -37.21 -16.86 -10.06
CA ALA A 152 -35.78 -16.79 -10.25
C ALA A 152 -35.48 -16.66 -11.76
N ARG A 153 -35.33 -15.42 -12.25
CA ARG A 153 -34.91 -15.13 -13.60
C ARG A 153 -33.47 -15.65 -13.69
N ARG A 154 -33.31 -16.84 -14.28
CA ARG A 154 -32.02 -17.33 -14.77
C ARG A 154 -31.38 -16.18 -15.53
N GLY A 155 -30.28 -15.68 -14.98
CA GLY A 155 -29.61 -14.47 -15.41
C GLY A 155 -29.07 -14.59 -16.83
N GLY A 156 -29.92 -14.32 -17.82
CA GLY A 156 -29.46 -13.92 -19.15
C GLY A 156 -28.82 -12.54 -19.00
N GLY A 157 -27.50 -12.51 -18.86
CA GLY A 157 -26.76 -11.25 -18.84
C GLY A 157 -27.13 -10.43 -20.08
N ARG A 158 -27.34 -9.12 -19.89
CA ARG A 158 -27.60 -8.22 -21.03
C ARG A 158 -26.45 -8.33 -22.03
N PRO A 159 -26.71 -8.25 -23.34
CA PRO A 159 -25.64 -8.16 -24.31
C PRO A 159 -24.77 -6.93 -24.00
N LEU A 160 -23.45 -7.10 -24.10
CA LEU A 160 -22.50 -6.01 -23.93
C LEU A 160 -22.63 -5.02 -25.07
N THR A 161 -22.65 -3.73 -24.74
CA THR A 161 -22.54 -2.67 -25.74
C THR A 161 -21.18 -2.75 -26.45
N PRO A 162 -21.05 -2.22 -27.69
CA PRO A 162 -19.76 -2.21 -28.38
C PRO A 162 -18.62 -1.56 -27.56
N ALA A 163 -18.90 -0.48 -26.83
CA ALA A 163 -17.92 0.18 -25.97
C ALA A 163 -17.48 -0.72 -24.79
N GLU A 164 -18.40 -1.47 -24.20
CA GLU A 164 -18.08 -2.45 -23.15
C GLU A 164 -17.24 -3.60 -23.68
N GLN A 165 -17.53 -4.09 -24.90
CA GLN A 165 -16.72 -5.13 -25.55
C GLN A 165 -15.27 -4.68 -25.75
N ILE A 166 -15.07 -3.43 -26.22
CA ILE A 166 -13.74 -2.84 -26.39
C ILE A 166 -13.00 -2.74 -25.04
N ARG A 167 -13.69 -2.30 -23.98
CA ARG A 167 -13.08 -2.23 -22.64
C ARG A 167 -12.68 -3.60 -22.10
N VAL A 168 -13.55 -4.61 -22.23
CA VAL A 168 -13.26 -5.99 -21.83
C VAL A 168 -12.04 -6.51 -22.59
N ALA A 169 -11.97 -6.28 -23.91
CA ALA A 169 -10.84 -6.70 -24.73
C ALA A 169 -9.53 -6.03 -24.32
N ASN A 170 -9.55 -4.71 -24.09
CA ASN A 170 -8.38 -3.96 -23.60
C ASN A 170 -7.91 -4.45 -22.23
N PHE A 171 -8.84 -4.66 -21.31
CA PHE A 171 -8.55 -5.17 -19.97
C PHE A 171 -7.90 -6.55 -20.03
N GLN A 172 -8.48 -7.49 -20.78
CA GLN A 172 -7.94 -8.85 -20.93
C GLN A 172 -6.58 -8.86 -21.63
N SER A 173 -6.41 -8.05 -22.68
CA SER A 173 -5.11 -7.91 -23.37
C SER A 173 -4.02 -7.44 -22.40
N THR A 174 -4.34 -6.47 -21.55
CA THR A 174 -3.39 -5.93 -20.55
C THR A 174 -3.05 -6.97 -19.48
N LEU A 175 -4.04 -7.72 -18.96
CA LEU A 175 -3.78 -8.82 -18.03
C LEU A 175 -2.93 -9.94 -18.65
N ASN A 176 -3.14 -10.26 -19.93
CA ASN A 176 -2.31 -11.25 -20.62
C ASN A 176 -0.85 -10.78 -20.76
N ALA A 177 -0.63 -9.49 -21.03
CA ALA A 177 0.70 -8.90 -21.06
C ALA A 177 1.36 -8.93 -19.68
N ILE A 178 0.63 -8.61 -18.60
CA ILE A 178 1.13 -8.74 -17.22
C ILE A 178 1.49 -10.20 -16.93
N ARG A 179 0.62 -11.16 -17.28
CA ARG A 179 0.88 -12.60 -17.07
C ARG A 179 2.15 -13.09 -17.77
N ALA A 180 2.46 -12.54 -18.94
CA ALA A 180 3.69 -12.88 -19.67
C ALA A 180 4.96 -12.33 -19.00
N LEU A 181 4.87 -11.19 -18.33
CA LEU A 181 6.01 -10.56 -17.63
C LEU A 181 6.16 -11.08 -16.19
N GLU A 182 5.05 -11.23 -15.48
CA GLU A 182 4.97 -11.56 -14.06
C GLU A 182 3.80 -12.53 -13.81
N PRO A 183 4.02 -13.84 -13.97
CA PRO A 183 2.97 -14.85 -13.82
C PRO A 183 2.27 -14.84 -12.45
N ASN A 184 2.94 -14.33 -11.42
CA ASN A 184 2.47 -14.26 -10.04
C ASN A 184 1.96 -12.86 -9.63
N ASN A 185 1.68 -11.96 -10.58
CA ASN A 185 1.22 -10.60 -10.28
C ASN A 185 -0.17 -10.61 -9.58
N ARG A 186 -0.35 -9.75 -8.57
CA ARG A 186 -1.58 -9.67 -7.76
C ARG A 186 -2.83 -9.39 -8.59
N GLU A 187 -2.74 -8.58 -9.65
CA GLU A 187 -3.89 -8.26 -10.50
C GLU A 187 -4.44 -9.50 -11.21
N LEU A 188 -3.64 -10.56 -11.36
CA LEU A 188 -4.07 -11.84 -11.95
C LEU A 188 -4.91 -12.70 -10.99
N SER A 189 -4.88 -12.38 -9.69
CA SER A 189 -5.64 -13.11 -8.66
C SER A 189 -7.04 -12.53 -8.43
N GLN A 190 -7.38 -11.41 -9.08
CA GLN A 190 -8.69 -10.78 -8.90
C GLN A 190 -9.79 -11.62 -9.58
N VAL A 191 -10.59 -12.31 -8.76
CA VAL A 191 -11.77 -13.04 -9.24
C VAL A 191 -12.90 -12.04 -9.48
N SER A 192 -13.21 -11.79 -10.76
CA SER A 192 -14.33 -10.93 -11.13
C SER A 192 -15.64 -11.74 -11.13
N PRO A 193 -16.76 -11.20 -10.60
CA PRO A 193 -18.05 -11.89 -10.62
C PRO A 193 -18.53 -12.22 -12.05
N PRO A 194 -19.34 -13.27 -12.24
CA PRO A 194 -19.95 -13.56 -13.53
C PRO A 194 -20.76 -12.36 -14.04
N GLY A 195 -20.51 -11.94 -15.29
CA GLY A 195 -21.17 -10.79 -15.91
C GLY A 195 -20.62 -9.42 -15.51
N TRP A 196 -19.54 -9.37 -14.73
CA TRP A 196 -18.84 -8.12 -14.43
C TRP A 196 -18.15 -7.56 -15.69
N VAL A 197 -18.22 -6.24 -15.84
CA VAL A 197 -17.62 -5.49 -16.94
C VAL A 197 -16.68 -4.44 -16.34
N PRO A 198 -15.41 -4.38 -16.77
CA PRO A 198 -14.46 -3.42 -16.24
C PRO A 198 -14.89 -1.98 -16.59
N GLY A 199 -14.86 -1.11 -15.59
CA GLY A 199 -14.96 0.32 -15.79
C GLY A 199 -13.65 0.91 -16.29
N GLU A 200 -13.66 2.18 -16.68
CA GLU A 200 -12.44 2.90 -17.09
C GLU A 200 -11.35 2.90 -16.00
N ARG A 201 -11.76 2.97 -14.72
CA ARG A 201 -10.85 2.91 -13.58
C ARG A 201 -10.12 1.57 -13.48
N ASP A 202 -10.78 0.45 -13.78
CA ASP A 202 -10.17 -0.87 -13.76
C ASP A 202 -9.17 -1.02 -14.91
N VAL A 203 -9.52 -0.53 -16.09
CA VAL A 203 -8.61 -0.53 -17.25
C VAL A 203 -7.36 0.34 -16.96
N ALA A 204 -7.54 1.52 -16.38
CA ALA A 204 -6.43 2.39 -15.99
C ALA A 204 -5.51 1.74 -14.95
N ARG A 205 -6.09 1.13 -13.90
CA ARG A 205 -5.34 0.41 -12.86
C ARG A 205 -4.43 -0.67 -13.44
N VAL A 206 -4.98 -1.53 -14.31
CA VAL A 206 -4.20 -2.64 -14.90
C VAL A 206 -3.17 -2.13 -15.91
N ARG A 207 -3.41 -1.02 -16.62
CA ARG A 207 -2.40 -0.40 -17.49
C ARG A 207 -1.22 0.17 -16.71
N GLU A 208 -1.49 0.81 -15.58
CA GLU A 208 -0.44 1.31 -14.69
C GLU A 208 0.40 0.14 -14.14
N GLU A 209 -0.25 -0.95 -13.75
CA GLU A 209 0.45 -2.15 -13.30
C GLU A 209 1.30 -2.79 -14.41
N LEU A 210 0.82 -2.81 -15.66
CA LEU A 210 1.64 -3.24 -16.79
C LEU A 210 2.90 -2.36 -16.95
N GLY A 211 2.79 -1.06 -16.72
CA GLY A 211 3.94 -0.15 -16.70
C GLY A 211 4.96 -0.54 -15.63
N ARG A 212 4.50 -0.80 -14.40
CA ARG A 212 5.35 -1.27 -13.30
C ARG A 212 5.99 -2.63 -13.59
N ALA A 213 5.22 -3.59 -14.12
CA ALA A 213 5.70 -4.91 -14.48
C ALA A 213 6.78 -4.84 -15.57
N ARG A 214 6.62 -3.95 -16.55
CA ARG A 214 7.65 -3.69 -17.57
C ARG A 214 8.92 -3.10 -16.97
N ALA A 215 8.81 -2.12 -16.07
CA ALA A 215 9.97 -1.53 -15.39
C ALA A 215 10.73 -2.56 -14.52
N ARG A 216 10.01 -3.47 -13.85
CA ARG A 216 10.62 -4.59 -13.11
C ARG A 216 11.28 -5.59 -14.05
N ALA A 217 10.61 -5.99 -15.14
CA ALA A 217 11.15 -6.90 -16.14
C ALA A 217 12.39 -6.32 -16.87
N ALA A 218 12.43 -5.00 -17.08
CA ALA A 218 13.57 -4.28 -17.64
C ALA A 218 14.72 -4.11 -16.63
N GLY A 219 14.54 -4.52 -15.37
CA GLY A 219 15.53 -4.34 -14.30
C GLY A 219 15.72 -2.89 -13.86
N GLU A 220 14.85 -1.97 -14.31
CA GLU A 220 14.89 -0.54 -13.99
C GLU A 220 14.41 -0.25 -12.57
N THR A 221 13.65 -1.19 -11.99
CA THR A 221 13.28 -1.17 -10.58
C THR A 221 13.77 -2.45 -9.94
N SER A 222 14.44 -2.34 -8.79
CA SER A 222 14.63 -3.50 -7.95
C SER A 222 13.30 -4.22 -7.79
N ALA A 223 13.29 -5.56 -7.90
CA ALA A 223 12.08 -6.37 -7.81
C ALA A 223 11.27 -6.09 -6.52
N ILE A 224 11.91 -5.53 -5.49
CA ILE A 224 11.24 -4.81 -4.41
C ILE A 224 11.72 -3.36 -4.47
N PRO A 225 10.86 -2.40 -4.85
CA PRO A 225 11.29 -1.03 -5.07
C PRO A 225 11.82 -0.40 -3.78
N ILE A 226 12.75 0.54 -3.94
CA ILE A 226 13.14 1.44 -2.86
C ILE A 226 11.86 2.13 -2.35
N GLY A 227 11.60 2.02 -1.05
CA GLY A 227 10.39 2.58 -0.46
C GLY A 227 10.25 4.11 -0.62
N PRO A 228 9.02 4.64 -0.56
CA PRO A 228 8.72 6.05 -0.88
C PRO A 228 9.32 7.07 0.10
N TYR A 229 9.77 6.61 1.27
CA TYR A 229 10.40 7.44 2.30
C TYR A 229 11.93 7.42 2.20
N ALA A 230 12.51 6.75 1.21
CA ALA A 230 13.93 6.84 0.94
C ALA A 230 14.32 8.29 0.63
N ARG A 231 15.28 8.82 1.38
CA ARG A 231 15.85 10.16 1.20
C ARG A 231 17.35 10.11 0.97
N GLU A 232 18.04 9.26 1.71
CA GLU A 232 19.49 9.09 1.65
C GLU A 232 19.87 7.60 1.81
N SER A 233 21.09 7.24 1.40
CA SER A 233 21.64 5.89 1.50
C SER A 233 23.15 5.91 1.47
N THR A 234 23.76 4.82 1.96
CA THR A 234 25.21 4.61 1.89
C THR A 234 25.57 3.46 0.94
N PRO A 235 26.71 3.49 0.22
CA PRO A 235 27.14 2.36 -0.60
C PRO A 235 27.35 1.09 0.23
N ALA A 236 26.85 -0.06 -0.24
CA ALA A 236 27.15 -1.34 0.38
C ALA A 236 28.54 -1.82 -0.09
N ARG A 237 29.41 -2.24 0.84
CA ARG A 237 30.70 -2.84 0.46
C ARG A 237 30.55 -4.23 -0.17
N SER A 238 29.49 -4.94 0.21
CA SER A 238 29.18 -6.29 -0.30
C SER A 238 27.71 -6.62 -0.13
N SER A 239 27.27 -7.73 -0.73
CA SER A 239 25.95 -8.32 -0.54
C SER A 239 25.79 -9.08 0.78
N GLY A 240 26.87 -9.20 1.57
CA GLY A 240 26.89 -9.91 2.85
C GLY A 240 26.24 -9.13 3.99
N ARG A 241 25.85 -9.85 5.05
CA ARG A 241 25.20 -9.29 6.25
C ARG A 241 26.17 -8.82 7.34
N ASN A 242 27.47 -8.91 7.06
CA ASN A 242 28.54 -8.48 7.97
C ASN A 242 28.92 -7.03 7.66
N PHE A 243 28.11 -6.12 8.20
CA PHE A 243 28.30 -4.68 8.04
C PHE A 243 29.43 -4.15 8.91
N SER A 244 30.20 -3.20 8.39
CA SER A 244 31.23 -2.49 9.16
C SER A 244 30.58 -1.55 10.19
N VAL A 245 31.39 -1.07 11.13
CA VAL A 245 30.95 -0.10 12.13
C VAL A 245 30.52 1.20 11.45
N GLU A 246 31.23 1.61 10.40
CA GLU A 246 30.93 2.79 9.59
C GLU A 246 29.62 2.63 8.81
N GLU A 247 29.40 1.47 8.17
CA GLU A 247 28.12 1.18 7.48
C GLU A 247 26.94 1.24 8.46
N ARG A 248 27.09 0.67 9.66
CA ARG A 248 26.05 0.73 10.69
C ARG A 248 25.79 2.14 11.21
N ARG A 249 26.86 2.88 11.55
CA ARG A 249 26.75 4.27 12.01
C ARG A 249 26.05 5.15 10.98
N GLU A 250 26.37 4.95 9.71
CA GLU A 250 25.79 5.76 8.64
C GLU A 250 24.32 5.41 8.40
N VAL A 251 23.98 4.12 8.37
CA VAL A 251 22.57 3.69 8.29
C VAL A 251 21.77 4.20 9.50
N ASP A 252 22.34 4.13 10.70
CA ASP A 252 21.69 4.65 11.90
C ASP A 252 21.51 6.17 11.84
N ARG A 253 22.52 6.92 11.38
CA ARG A 253 22.41 8.38 11.16
C ARG A 253 21.25 8.70 10.22
N ILE A 254 21.20 8.04 9.06
CA ILE A 254 20.16 8.27 8.04
C ILE A 254 18.78 7.89 8.62
N GLY A 255 18.67 6.74 9.28
CA GLY A 255 17.42 6.27 9.87
C GLY A 255 16.92 7.17 10.99
N ASN A 256 17.80 7.68 11.85
CA ASN A 256 17.42 8.62 12.89
C ASN A 256 16.98 9.98 12.33
N GLN A 257 17.48 10.37 11.16
CA GLN A 257 17.14 11.63 10.51
C GLN A 257 15.84 11.55 9.69
N TYR A 258 15.63 10.46 8.95
CA TYR A 258 14.56 10.36 7.96
C TYR A 258 13.58 9.20 8.19
N GLY A 259 13.86 8.33 9.17
CA GLY A 259 13.07 7.14 9.46
C GLY A 259 13.30 5.99 8.49
N CYS A 260 12.44 4.99 8.60
CA CYS A 260 12.38 3.81 7.74
C CYS A 260 12.12 4.23 6.30
N HIS A 261 12.99 3.83 5.37
CA HIS A 261 12.83 4.15 3.96
C HIS A 261 11.55 3.51 3.35
N THR A 262 11.03 2.43 3.95
CA THR A 262 9.85 1.70 3.46
C THR A 262 8.54 2.31 3.92
N CYS A 263 8.39 2.55 5.22
CA CYS A 263 7.10 2.96 5.81
C CYS A 263 7.13 4.32 6.53
N GLY A 264 8.29 4.99 6.59
CA GLY A 264 8.43 6.29 7.27
C GLY A 264 8.44 6.22 8.79
N ALA A 265 8.39 5.04 9.40
CA ALA A 265 8.50 4.88 10.85
C ALA A 265 9.75 5.59 11.38
N THR A 266 9.66 6.28 12.51
CA THR A 266 10.76 7.06 13.11
C THR A 266 11.57 6.26 14.14
N ALA A 267 11.16 5.02 14.40
CA ALA A 267 11.89 4.10 15.28
C ALA A 267 12.24 2.79 14.54
N PRO A 268 13.42 2.20 14.81
CA PRO A 268 13.87 1.01 14.11
C PRO A 268 13.16 -0.27 14.56
N GLY A 269 12.62 -0.32 15.77
CA GLY A 269 11.94 -1.50 16.33
C GLY A 269 12.86 -2.71 16.59
N SER A 270 14.18 -2.57 16.45
CA SER A 270 15.13 -3.59 16.90
C SER A 270 15.41 -3.45 18.40
N ARG A 271 15.72 -4.57 19.07
CA ARG A 271 15.98 -4.60 20.52
C ARG A 271 17.11 -3.66 20.97
N LEU A 272 18.08 -3.43 20.11
CA LEU A 272 19.24 -2.57 20.39
C LEU A 272 19.08 -1.13 19.87
N GLY A 273 17.91 -0.80 19.31
CA GLY A 273 17.65 0.55 18.79
C GLY A 273 18.41 0.89 17.50
N HIS A 274 18.91 -0.12 16.77
CA HIS A 274 19.59 0.07 15.49
C HIS A 274 18.67 -0.18 14.31
N TRP A 275 18.81 0.63 13.27
CA TRP A 275 18.14 0.42 11.98
C TRP A 275 18.72 -0.81 11.29
N VAL A 276 17.87 -1.55 10.56
CA VAL A 276 18.34 -2.69 9.76
C VAL A 276 18.92 -2.14 8.47
N PRO A 277 20.21 -2.43 8.13
CA PRO A 277 20.76 -2.07 6.84
C PRO A 277 20.11 -2.89 5.74
N ASP A 278 19.27 -2.25 4.95
CA ASP A 278 18.53 -2.90 3.87
C ASP A 278 19.27 -2.77 2.54
N HIS A 279 19.58 -3.89 1.90
CA HIS A 279 20.23 -3.91 0.59
C HIS A 279 19.24 -3.58 -0.52
N GLN A 280 19.56 -2.54 -1.30
CA GLN A 280 18.81 -2.16 -2.49
C GLN A 280 19.73 -2.16 -3.73
N PRO A 281 19.47 -3.03 -4.73
CA PRO A 281 18.45 -4.10 -4.74
C PRO A 281 18.72 -5.19 -3.69
N PRO A 282 17.73 -6.00 -3.26
CA PRO A 282 17.94 -7.08 -2.31
C PRO A 282 18.95 -8.11 -2.83
N SER A 283 19.89 -8.53 -1.98
CA SER A 283 21.00 -9.42 -2.36
C SER A 283 20.54 -10.73 -3.00
N GLY A 284 19.39 -11.26 -2.61
CA GLY A 284 18.83 -12.49 -3.16
C GLY A 284 18.28 -12.38 -4.58
N LEU A 285 18.02 -11.15 -5.05
CA LEU A 285 17.46 -10.83 -6.37
C LEU A 285 18.43 -10.01 -7.23
N ASN A 286 19.56 -9.61 -6.66
CA ASN A 286 20.60 -8.85 -7.34
C ASN A 286 21.45 -9.78 -8.23
N MET A 287 21.93 -9.26 -9.36
CA MET A 287 22.88 -9.99 -10.19
C MET A 287 24.23 -10.17 -9.47
N PRO A 288 24.95 -11.27 -9.71
CA PRO A 288 26.30 -11.46 -9.16
C PRO A 288 27.21 -10.27 -9.48
N GLY A 289 27.81 -9.67 -8.45
CA GLY A 289 28.67 -8.49 -8.57
C GLY A 289 27.93 -7.16 -8.79
N GLY A 290 26.59 -7.16 -8.79
CA GLY A 290 25.78 -5.95 -8.89
C GLY A 290 26.01 -5.02 -7.69
N ARG A 291 26.15 -3.72 -7.95
CA ARG A 291 26.29 -2.70 -6.90
C ARG A 291 24.99 -2.60 -6.08
N GLN A 292 25.13 -2.36 -4.79
CA GLN A 292 24.00 -2.19 -3.88
C GLN A 292 24.23 -0.97 -2.99
N ARG A 293 23.12 -0.42 -2.49
CA ARG A 293 23.11 0.63 -1.48
C ARG A 293 22.40 0.11 -0.24
N LEU A 294 22.72 0.69 0.91
CA LEU A 294 22.08 0.41 2.18
C LEU A 294 21.14 1.55 2.54
N PHE A 295 19.90 1.22 2.84
CA PHE A 295 18.90 2.14 3.36
C PHE A 295 18.48 1.73 4.78
N PRO A 296 18.09 2.68 5.64
CA PRO A 296 17.59 2.35 6.97
C PRO A 296 16.18 1.78 6.90
N GLN A 297 15.99 0.60 7.47
CA GLN A 297 14.68 -0.05 7.51
C GLN A 297 14.33 -0.47 8.94
N CYS A 298 13.06 -0.32 9.32
CA CYS A 298 12.58 -0.84 10.59
C CYS A 298 12.48 -2.37 10.54
N LEU A 299 12.53 -3.01 11.71
CA LEU A 299 12.58 -4.46 11.83
C LEU A 299 11.36 -5.15 11.21
N SER A 300 10.16 -4.57 11.36
CA SER A 300 8.92 -5.13 10.79
C SER A 300 8.96 -5.13 9.25
N CYS A 301 9.35 -4.02 8.63
CA CYS A 301 9.51 -3.94 7.17
C CYS A 301 10.61 -4.88 6.66
N SER A 302 11.71 -5.04 7.42
CA SER A 302 12.78 -5.97 7.05
C SER A 302 12.33 -7.43 7.03
N TYR A 303 11.52 -7.85 8.00
CA TYR A 303 10.94 -9.19 7.97
C TYR A 303 9.99 -9.40 6.79
N GLN A 304 9.13 -8.41 6.51
CA GLN A 304 8.22 -8.47 5.37
C GLN A 304 8.99 -8.60 4.06
N GLN A 305 9.96 -7.71 3.82
CA GLN A 305 10.78 -7.73 2.62
C GLN A 305 11.55 -9.05 2.49
N GLY A 306 12.11 -9.57 3.58
CA GLY A 306 12.78 -10.87 3.60
C GLY A 306 11.86 -12.02 3.17
N GLY A 307 10.56 -11.94 3.47
CA GLY A 307 9.53 -12.88 2.98
C GLY A 307 9.30 -12.74 1.48
N GLU A 308 9.11 -11.50 1.00
CA GLU A 308 8.91 -11.18 -0.42
C GLU A 308 10.10 -11.64 -1.29
N VAL A 309 11.34 -11.39 -0.84
CA VAL A 309 12.56 -11.86 -1.52
C VAL A 309 12.55 -13.38 -1.66
N ARG A 310 12.22 -14.12 -0.58
CA ARG A 310 12.17 -15.59 -0.61
C ARG A 310 11.08 -16.10 -1.55
N GLN A 311 9.91 -15.45 -1.56
CA GLN A 311 8.83 -15.78 -2.49
C GLN A 311 9.32 -15.62 -3.94
N GLN A 312 9.93 -14.49 -4.26
CA GLN A 312 10.41 -14.20 -5.61
C GLN A 312 11.53 -15.16 -6.04
N GLN A 313 12.46 -15.50 -5.15
CA GLN A 313 13.50 -16.50 -5.42
C GLN A 313 12.91 -17.87 -5.76
N LYS A 314 11.86 -18.30 -5.04
CA LYS A 314 11.16 -19.56 -5.34
C LYS A 314 10.46 -19.50 -6.70
N SER A 315 9.79 -18.39 -7.01
CA SER A 315 9.14 -18.20 -8.31
C SER A 315 10.16 -18.23 -9.46
N ASN A 316 11.33 -17.59 -9.29
CA ASN A 316 12.39 -17.59 -10.31
C ASN A 316 13.12 -18.95 -10.44
N GLY A 317 13.12 -19.76 -9.36
CA GLY A 317 13.77 -21.06 -9.32
C GLY A 317 12.87 -22.23 -9.74
N GLY A 318 11.55 -22.03 -9.78
CA GLY A 318 10.55 -23.05 -10.15
C GLY A 318 10.44 -23.35 -11.65
N ASP A 319 11.18 -22.60 -12.49
CA ASP A 319 11.27 -22.79 -13.94
C ASP A 319 12.52 -23.60 -14.37
N LYS A 320 13.13 -24.38 -13.45
CA LYS A 320 14.27 -25.27 -13.73
C LYS A 320 13.96 -26.74 -13.50
#